data_AF-A0A7W1M3B9-F1
#
_entry.id   AF-A0A7W1M3B9-F1
#
_cell.length_a   1.000
_cell.length_b   1.000
_cell.length_c   1.000
_cell.angle_alpha   90.00
_cell.angle_beta   90.00
_cell.angle_gamma   90.00
#
_symmetry.space_group_name_H-M   'P 1'
#
loop_
_entity.id
_entity.type
_entity.pdbx_description
1 polymer ?
#
loop_
_entity_poly.entity_id
_entity_poly.type
_entity_poly.pdbx_seq_one_letter_code
_entity_poly.pdbx_strand_id
1 'polypeptide(L)'
;MLIPRRVLIVSAPFGALDAERVAAAIARGLVGSGLPDPGAMALPDAATNDLSAMLLQSGFDARMRAARTVILAVERLREETLAGGAAFEIATRARQAGVPAYAVTAENRLDDFDARILDLQLILEADGTRALTSAGRRLAKYL
;
A
#
# COMPACT_ATOMS: atom_id res chain seq x y z
N MET A 1 -8.67 -6.71 24.40
CA MET A 1 -8.00 -6.81 23.08
C MET A 1 -7.80 -5.38 22.56
N LEU A 2 -6.55 -4.90 22.44
CA LEU A 2 -6.29 -3.58 21.87
C LEU A 2 -6.40 -3.67 20.34
N ILE A 3 -7.24 -2.84 19.74
CA ILE A 3 -7.30 -2.69 18.29
C ILE A 3 -6.00 -1.99 17.85
N PRO A 4 -5.22 -2.58 16.92
CA PRO A 4 -4.04 -1.91 16.38
C PRO A 4 -4.38 -0.52 15.85
N ARG A 5 -3.54 0.48 16.16
CA ARG A 5 -3.76 1.88 15.70
C ARG A 5 -2.81 2.31 14.59
N ARG A 6 -1.74 1.55 14.34
CA ARG A 6 -0.72 1.91 13.35
C ARG A 6 -1.05 1.35 11.97
N VAL A 7 -0.77 2.15 10.97
CA VAL A 7 -0.86 1.79 9.55
C VAL A 7 0.47 1.16 9.12
N LEU A 8 0.43 0.21 8.19
CA LEU A 8 1.61 -0.25 7.46
C LEU A 8 1.55 0.26 6.02
N ILE A 9 2.53 1.07 5.60
CA ILE A 9 2.70 1.47 4.21
C ILE A 9 3.65 0.48 3.55
N VAL A 10 3.24 -0.08 2.42
CA VAL A 10 4.08 -0.93 1.58
C VAL A 10 4.17 -0.27 0.20
N SER A 11 5.37 0.14 -0.19
CA SER A 11 5.55 1.07 -1.30
C SER A 11 6.59 0.60 -2.31
N ALA A 12 6.28 0.70 -3.59
CA ALA A 12 7.22 0.63 -4.70
C ALA A 12 7.61 2.06 -5.16
N PRO A 13 8.65 2.20 -6.00
CA PRO A 13 9.00 3.49 -6.61
C PRO A 13 7.87 4.08 -7.48
N PHE A 14 7.79 5.42 -7.52
CA PHE A 14 6.88 6.22 -8.37
C PHE A 14 7.71 7.19 -9.19
N GLY A 15 7.80 7.02 -10.51
CA GLY A 15 8.63 7.87 -11.37
C GLY A 15 10.05 8.06 -10.80
N ALA A 16 10.38 9.30 -10.40
CA ALA A 16 11.70 9.64 -9.85
C ALA A 16 11.83 9.44 -8.32
N LEU A 17 10.79 9.00 -7.64
CA LEU A 17 10.79 8.73 -6.19
C LEU A 17 11.04 7.25 -5.95
N ASP A 18 12.07 6.95 -5.17
CA ASP A 18 12.25 5.61 -4.61
C ASP A 18 11.10 5.25 -3.64
N ALA A 19 10.98 3.96 -3.34
CA ALA A 19 9.96 3.42 -2.46
C ALA A 19 9.92 4.10 -1.08
N GLU A 20 11.07 4.42 -0.49
CA GLU A 20 11.13 5.06 0.84
C GLU A 20 10.58 6.49 0.80
N ARG A 21 10.89 7.25 -0.25
CA ARG A 21 10.37 8.61 -0.48
C ARG A 21 8.88 8.60 -0.75
N VAL A 22 8.36 7.58 -1.44
CA VAL A 22 6.92 7.39 -1.63
C VAL A 22 6.25 7.16 -0.27
N ALA A 23 6.72 6.19 0.52
CA ALA A 23 6.19 5.94 1.85
C ALA A 23 6.27 7.17 2.76
N ALA A 24 7.41 7.86 2.79
CA ALA A 24 7.60 9.07 3.59
C ALA A 24 6.64 10.19 3.19
N ALA A 25 6.32 10.34 1.91
CA ALA A 25 5.36 11.33 1.44
C ALA A 25 3.94 11.03 1.94
N ILE A 26 3.49 9.78 1.85
CA ILE A 26 2.18 9.35 2.36
C ILE A 26 2.14 9.49 3.89
N ALA A 27 3.19 9.03 4.58
CA ALA A 27 3.32 9.10 6.03
C ALA A 27 3.21 10.53 6.56
N ARG A 28 3.85 11.51 5.91
CA ARG A 28 3.69 12.95 6.25
C ARG A 28 2.24 13.40 6.20
N GLY A 29 1.45 12.89 5.24
CA GLY A 29 0.04 13.18 5.13
C GLY A 29 -0.76 12.61 6.30
N LEU A 30 -0.52 11.33 6.63
CA LEU A 30 -1.19 10.64 7.73
C LEU A 30 -0.87 11.29 9.08
N VAL A 31 0.41 11.50 9.37
CA VAL A 31 0.89 12.09 10.64
C VAL A 31 0.41 13.55 10.76
N GLY A 32 0.47 14.32 9.67
CA GLY A 32 -0.08 15.67 9.64
C GLY A 32 -1.60 15.75 9.86
N SER A 33 -2.30 14.62 9.76
CA SER A 33 -3.73 14.48 10.06
C SER A 33 -3.99 13.85 11.44
N GLY A 34 -2.97 13.67 12.28
CA GLY A 34 -3.09 13.21 13.66
C GLY A 34 -3.03 11.68 13.85
N LEU A 35 -2.73 10.92 12.79
CA LEU A 35 -2.48 9.49 12.92
C LEU A 35 -1.09 9.22 13.54
N PRO A 36 -0.92 8.08 14.24
CA PRO A 36 0.39 7.62 14.68
C PRO A 36 1.33 7.42 13.47
N ASP A 37 2.63 7.57 13.72
CA ASP A 37 3.66 7.27 12.72
C ASP A 37 3.50 5.84 12.16
N PRO A 38 3.34 5.69 10.83
CA PRO A 38 3.12 4.39 10.22
C PRO A 38 4.41 3.57 10.16
N GLY A 39 4.27 2.24 10.16
CA GLY A 39 5.36 1.39 9.69
C GLY A 39 5.52 1.52 8.18
N ALA A 40 6.74 1.40 7.65
CA ALA A 40 7.01 1.43 6.21
C ALA A 40 7.81 0.21 5.76
N MET A 41 7.48 -0.32 4.58
CA MET A 41 8.22 -1.40 3.91
C MET A 41 8.38 -1.04 2.44
N ALA A 42 9.63 -0.96 1.99
CA ALA A 42 9.94 -0.73 0.58
C ALA A 42 9.86 -2.05 -0.20
N LEU A 43 9.20 -2.00 -1.35
CA LEU A 43 9.23 -3.01 -2.38
C LEU A 43 10.31 -2.65 -3.42
N PRO A 44 10.99 -3.64 -4.00
CA PRO A 44 11.91 -3.42 -5.10
C PRO A 44 11.16 -2.96 -6.37
N ASP A 45 11.88 -2.31 -7.27
CA ASP A 45 11.39 -1.68 -8.51
C ASP A 45 11.00 -2.69 -9.62
N ALA A 46 11.04 -4.00 -9.34
CA ALA A 46 10.89 -5.04 -10.35
C ALA A 46 9.96 -6.17 -9.92
N ALA A 47 9.40 -6.87 -10.91
CA ALA A 47 8.82 -8.19 -10.76
C ALA A 47 9.92 -9.16 -10.30
N THR A 48 10.08 -9.28 -8.99
CA THR A 48 10.96 -10.27 -8.40
C THR A 48 10.32 -11.64 -8.61
N ASN A 49 11.05 -12.57 -9.23
CA ASN A 49 10.61 -13.96 -9.44
C ASN A 49 10.26 -14.69 -8.12
N ASP A 50 10.64 -14.13 -6.98
CA ASP A 50 10.37 -14.65 -5.64
C ASP A 50 9.86 -13.57 -4.66
N LEU A 51 8.84 -12.83 -5.07
CA LEU A 51 8.15 -11.85 -4.23
C LEU A 51 7.69 -12.49 -2.91
N SER A 52 7.16 -13.71 -2.97
CA SER A 52 6.71 -14.46 -1.79
C SER A 52 7.83 -14.69 -0.76
N ALA A 53 9.04 -15.11 -1.17
CA ALA A 53 10.14 -15.26 -0.21
C ALA A 53 10.63 -13.92 0.32
N MET A 54 10.61 -12.85 -0.49
CA MET A 54 10.97 -11.52 0.00
C MET A 54 9.97 -11.00 1.04
N LEU A 55 8.67 -11.19 0.83
CA LEU A 55 7.64 -10.88 1.84
C LEU A 55 7.84 -11.72 3.11
N LEU A 56 8.23 -12.99 2.98
CA LEU A 56 8.55 -13.84 4.13
C LEU A 56 9.77 -13.31 4.90
N GLN A 57 10.89 -13.06 4.21
CA GLN A 57 12.14 -12.59 4.81
C GLN A 57 12.01 -11.21 5.47
N SER A 58 11.18 -10.33 4.90
CA SER A 58 10.89 -9.01 5.46
C SER A 58 9.91 -9.03 6.64
N GLY A 59 9.37 -10.22 6.98
CA GLY A 59 8.37 -10.38 8.02
C GLY A 59 7.05 -9.68 7.70
N PHE A 60 6.73 -9.51 6.40
CA PHE A 60 5.56 -8.77 5.94
C PHE A 60 4.27 -9.24 6.64
N ASP A 61 4.02 -10.55 6.66
CA ASP A 61 2.75 -11.06 7.20
C ASP A 61 2.58 -10.77 8.70
N ALA A 62 3.67 -10.81 9.48
CA ALA A 62 3.62 -10.48 10.90
C ALA A 62 3.34 -8.98 11.10
N ARG A 63 3.99 -8.13 10.31
CA ARG A 63 3.79 -6.67 10.34
C ARG A 63 2.39 -6.28 9.89
N MET A 64 1.88 -6.92 8.85
CA MET A 64 0.53 -6.72 8.31
C MET A 64 -0.54 -7.12 9.33
N ARG A 65 -0.43 -8.29 9.96
CA ARG A 65 -1.37 -8.73 11.01
C ARG A 65 -1.34 -7.85 12.27
N ALA A 66 -0.19 -7.25 12.56
CA ALA A 66 -0.05 -6.29 13.66
C ALA A 66 -0.51 -4.87 13.31
N ALA A 67 -0.75 -4.58 12.03
CA ALA A 67 -1.22 -3.29 11.57
C ALA A 67 -2.75 -3.20 11.65
N ARG A 68 -3.25 -1.95 11.76
CA ARG A 68 -4.67 -1.65 11.61
C ARG A 68 -5.15 -1.88 10.18
N THR A 69 -4.28 -1.56 9.23
CA THR A 69 -4.55 -1.54 7.80
C THR A 69 -3.23 -1.48 7.04
N VAL A 70 -3.26 -1.91 5.79
CA VAL A 70 -2.17 -1.78 4.83
C VAL A 70 -2.50 -0.69 3.81
N ILE A 71 -1.57 0.20 3.55
CA ILE A 71 -1.60 1.09 2.38
C ILE A 71 -0.58 0.57 1.38
N LEU A 72 -1.06 0.12 0.23
CA LEU A 72 -0.27 -0.21 -0.94
C LEU A 72 0.02 1.06 -1.74
N ALA A 73 1.28 1.36 -1.99
CA ALA A 73 1.68 2.41 -2.91
C ALA A 73 2.44 1.78 -4.07
N VAL A 74 1.81 1.65 -5.23
CA VAL A 74 2.45 1.14 -6.46
C VAL A 74 2.15 2.09 -7.60
N GLU A 75 3.09 2.30 -8.53
CA GLU A 75 2.93 3.33 -9.56
C GLU A 75 1.74 3.09 -10.48
N ARG A 76 1.48 1.83 -10.83
CA ARG A 76 0.40 1.45 -11.75
C ARG A 76 -0.39 0.28 -11.21
N LEU A 77 -1.71 0.43 -11.21
CA LEU A 77 -2.66 -0.65 -10.98
C LEU A 77 -3.33 -0.98 -12.32
N ARG A 78 -3.06 -2.15 -12.89
CA ARG A 78 -3.63 -2.61 -14.18
C ARG A 78 -3.79 -4.13 -14.18
N GLU A 79 -4.71 -4.63 -14.98
CA GLU A 79 -5.04 -6.07 -15.09
C GLU A 79 -3.81 -6.94 -15.35
N GLU A 80 -2.90 -6.53 -16.26
CA GLU A 80 -1.72 -7.34 -16.61
C GLU A 80 -0.69 -7.45 -15.48
N THR A 81 -0.80 -6.60 -14.45
CA THR A 81 0.00 -6.69 -13.20
C THR A 81 -0.72 -7.45 -12.07
N LEU A 82 -1.98 -7.85 -12.26
CA LEU A 82 -2.74 -8.61 -11.24
C LEU A 82 -2.29 -10.07 -11.15
N ALA A 83 -1.89 -10.70 -12.26
CA ALA A 83 -1.38 -12.07 -12.25
C ALA A 83 0.05 -12.13 -11.68
N GLY A 84 0.18 -12.15 -10.35
CA GLY A 84 1.46 -12.37 -9.64
C GLY A 84 2.25 -11.12 -9.30
N GLY A 85 1.67 -9.92 -9.44
CA GLY A 85 2.31 -8.67 -9.02
C GLY A 85 2.22 -8.41 -7.50
N ALA A 86 3.09 -7.52 -7.01
CA ALA A 86 3.17 -7.18 -5.59
C ALA A 86 1.87 -6.67 -4.98
N ALA A 87 1.16 -5.80 -5.70
CA ALA A 87 -0.12 -5.28 -5.24
C ALA A 87 -1.16 -6.40 -5.04
N PHE A 88 -1.23 -7.35 -5.98
CA PHE A 88 -2.17 -8.46 -5.90
C PHE A 88 -1.84 -9.42 -4.75
N GLU A 89 -0.58 -9.82 -4.63
CA GLU A 89 -0.18 -10.75 -3.58
C GLU A 89 -0.39 -10.15 -2.18
N ILE A 90 -0.01 -8.89 -1.99
CA ILE A 90 -0.18 -8.18 -0.71
C ILE A 90 -1.66 -7.96 -0.41
N ALA A 91 -2.47 -7.49 -1.36
CA ALA A 91 -3.90 -7.30 -1.16
C ALA A 91 -4.60 -8.63 -0.83
N THR A 92 -4.26 -9.70 -1.55
CA THR A 92 -4.76 -11.05 -1.30
C THR A 92 -4.42 -11.51 0.13
N ARG A 93 -3.16 -11.38 0.55
CA ARG A 93 -2.73 -11.76 1.91
C ARG A 93 -3.42 -10.93 2.98
N ALA A 94 -3.58 -9.62 2.77
CA ALA A 94 -4.27 -8.71 3.68
C ALA A 94 -5.74 -9.11 3.85
N ARG A 95 -6.45 -9.33 2.73
CA ARG A 95 -7.83 -9.84 2.70
C ARG A 95 -7.97 -11.17 3.44
N GLN A 96 -7.11 -12.14 3.15
CA GLN A 96 -7.12 -13.45 3.80
C GLN A 96 -6.86 -13.37 5.31
N ALA A 97 -6.11 -12.36 5.76
CA ALA A 97 -5.86 -12.10 7.17
C ALA A 97 -6.92 -11.20 7.85
N GLY A 98 -7.93 -10.73 7.10
CA GLY A 98 -8.94 -9.79 7.60
C GLY A 98 -8.39 -8.39 7.90
N VAL A 99 -7.26 -8.00 7.29
CA VAL A 99 -6.66 -6.67 7.44
C VAL A 99 -7.09 -5.79 6.27
N PRO A 100 -7.77 -4.65 6.50
CA PRO A 100 -8.18 -3.75 5.42
C PRO A 100 -6.99 -3.24 4.62
N ALA A 101 -7.13 -3.19 3.29
CA ALA A 101 -6.11 -2.68 2.38
C ALA A 101 -6.63 -1.47 1.58
N TYR A 102 -5.79 -0.46 1.43
CA TYR A 102 -6.01 0.75 0.63
C TYR A 102 -4.92 0.86 -0.42
N ALA A 103 -5.18 1.57 -1.52
CA ALA A 103 -4.15 1.83 -2.52
C ALA A 103 -3.97 3.32 -2.81
N VAL A 104 -2.71 3.70 -3.04
CA VAL A 104 -2.30 4.94 -3.68
C VAL A 104 -1.55 4.55 -4.95
N THR A 105 -1.92 5.09 -6.09
CA THR A 105 -1.30 4.77 -7.38
C THR A 105 -1.11 6.02 -8.23
N ALA A 106 -0.13 6.07 -9.12
CA ALA A 106 -0.05 7.17 -10.09
C ALA A 106 -1.09 6.99 -11.20
N GLU A 107 -1.43 5.74 -11.53
CA GLU A 107 -2.38 5.39 -12.56
C GLU A 107 -3.24 4.19 -12.14
N ASN A 108 -4.57 4.33 -12.16
CA ASN A 108 -5.50 3.21 -11.97
C ASN A 108 -6.19 2.84 -13.29
N ARG A 109 -5.89 1.65 -13.80
CA ARG A 109 -6.53 1.01 -14.95
C ARG A 109 -7.27 -0.27 -14.58
N LEU A 110 -7.54 -0.50 -13.30
CA LEU A 110 -8.41 -1.60 -12.90
C LEU A 110 -9.85 -1.26 -13.27
N ASP A 111 -10.55 -2.23 -13.84
CA ASP A 111 -12.00 -2.14 -13.94
C ASP A 111 -12.67 -2.42 -12.58
N ASP A 112 -14.00 -2.26 -12.53
CA ASP A 112 -14.77 -2.49 -11.30
C ASP A 112 -14.69 -3.94 -10.82
N PHE A 113 -14.46 -4.90 -11.71
CA PHE A 113 -14.39 -6.32 -11.37
C PHE A 113 -13.04 -6.65 -10.73
N ASP A 114 -11.94 -6.19 -11.32
CA ASP A 114 -10.59 -6.32 -10.83
C ASP A 114 -10.39 -5.64 -9.47
N ALA A 115 -10.92 -4.43 -9.33
CA ALA A 115 -10.89 -3.71 -8.05
C ALA A 115 -11.60 -4.51 -6.94
N ARG A 116 -12.70 -5.19 -7.27
CA ARG A 116 -13.43 -6.05 -6.33
C ARG A 116 -12.71 -7.35 -6.00
N ILE A 117 -11.95 -7.93 -6.94
CA ILE A 117 -11.13 -9.11 -6.66
C ILE A 117 -10.10 -8.80 -5.57
N LEU A 118 -9.45 -7.64 -5.67
CA LEU A 118 -8.43 -7.19 -4.73
C LEU A 118 -8.97 -6.82 -3.34
N ASP A 119 -10.27 -6.52 -3.23
CA ASP A 119 -10.92 -6.09 -1.98
C ASP A 119 -10.26 -4.85 -1.34
N LEU A 120 -9.78 -3.94 -2.18
CA LEU A 120 -9.26 -2.64 -1.76
C LEU A 120 -10.41 -1.75 -1.31
N GLN A 121 -10.26 -1.14 -0.14
CA GLN A 121 -11.29 -0.29 0.47
C GLN A 121 -11.45 1.05 -0.27
N LEU A 122 -10.35 1.58 -0.79
CA LEU A 122 -10.31 2.80 -1.60
C LEU A 122 -9.01 2.84 -2.40
N ILE A 123 -9.10 3.29 -3.66
CA ILE A 123 -7.96 3.59 -4.51
C ILE A 123 -7.88 5.10 -4.68
N LEU A 124 -6.73 5.69 -4.40
CA LEU A 124 -6.44 7.11 -4.63
C LEU A 124 -5.37 7.28 -5.69
N GLU A 125 -5.66 8.08 -6.71
CA GLU A 125 -4.63 8.51 -7.67
C GLU A 125 -3.81 9.68 -7.12
N ALA A 126 -2.49 9.55 -7.15
CA ALA A 126 -1.53 10.56 -6.75
C ALA A 126 -0.15 10.29 -7.36
N ASP A 127 0.36 11.27 -8.09
CA ASP A 127 1.72 11.26 -8.62
C ASP A 127 2.57 12.42 -8.07
N GLY A 128 3.79 12.10 -7.66
CA GLY A 128 4.73 13.03 -7.05
C GLY A 128 4.47 13.34 -5.57
N THR A 129 5.49 13.91 -4.92
CA THR A 129 5.55 14.04 -3.46
C THR A 129 4.37 14.81 -2.85
N ARG A 130 3.94 15.91 -3.49
CA ARG A 130 2.82 16.72 -2.98
C ARG A 130 1.49 15.97 -3.05
N ALA A 131 1.23 15.29 -4.17
CA ALA A 131 0.00 14.51 -4.33
C ALA A 131 -0.01 13.33 -3.36
N LEU A 132 1.10 12.63 -3.18
CA LEU A 132 1.25 11.53 -2.20
C LEU A 132 0.97 11.99 -0.76
N THR A 133 1.48 13.17 -0.36
CA THR A 133 1.15 13.75 0.95
C THR A 133 -0.32 14.12 1.06
N SER A 134 -0.94 14.63 -0.01
CA SER A 134 -2.39 14.88 -0.04
C SER A 134 -3.20 13.59 0.07
N ALA A 135 -2.77 12.52 -0.61
CA ALA A 135 -3.37 11.19 -0.51
C ALA A 135 -3.32 10.66 0.93
N GLY A 136 -2.18 10.81 1.63
CA GLY A 136 -2.08 10.47 3.04
C GLY A 136 -3.11 11.21 3.92
N ARG A 137 -3.31 12.52 3.70
CA ARG A 137 -4.34 13.30 4.43
C ARG A 137 -5.77 12.84 4.10
N ARG A 138 -6.02 12.43 2.86
CA ARG A 138 -7.34 11.91 2.44
C ARG A 138 -7.61 10.55 3.07
N LEU A 139 -6.64 9.64 3.06
CA LEU A 139 -6.74 8.32 3.68
C LEU A 139 -7.03 8.43 5.18
N ALA A 140 -6.42 9.39 5.88
CA ALA A 140 -6.67 9.61 7.30
C ALA A 140 -8.15 9.84 7.67
N LYS A 141 -9.00 10.25 6.73
CA LYS A 141 -10.45 10.41 6.97
C LYS A 141 -11.21 9.08 7.06
N TYR A 142 -10.61 8.00 6.55
CA TYR A 142 -11.18 6.65 6.53
C TYR A 142 -10.47 5.72 7.52
N LEU A 143 -9.37 6.18 8.12
CA LEU A 143 -8.55 5.47 9.09
C LEU A 143 -8.77 6.09 10.47
#